data_AF-A0A4Y2B561-F1
#
_entry.id   AF-A0A4Y2B561-F1
#
_cell.length_a   1.000
_cell.length_b   1.000
_cell.length_c   1.000
_cell.angle_alpha   90.00
_cell.angle_beta   90.00
_cell.angle_gamma   90.00
#
_symmetry.space_group_name_H-M   'P 1'
#
loop_
_entity.id
_entity.type
_entity.pdbx_description
1 polymer ?
#
loop_
_entity_poly.entity_id
_entity_poly.type
_entity_poly.pdbx_seq_one_letter_code
_entity_poly.pdbx_strand_id
1 'polypeptide(L)'
;MVRKFGRPDLFVTFTCNLTWVDILNVLEEQQRPEDRPDIVVRVSKMKLTELLDDIIKRNLFGRVISYVYVIEFQKIGLPHAHILLTLDTYSKIRTKDDIDKCMIHGPCGTLNPNSPCMREGVCTKQYPEEFREKTEENIIGYPMYQRKCTESVRVDGRYVSAPETMWRLNEFNLSEKSHTVMDKKRKLLQGLL
;
A
#
# COMPACT_ATOMS: atom_id res chain seq x y z
N MET A 1 5.71 10.85 16.22
CA MET A 1 5.70 9.37 16.36
C MET A 1 7.11 8.79 16.47
N VAL A 2 7.92 8.82 15.41
CA VAL A 2 9.24 8.14 15.38
C VAL A 2 10.20 8.60 16.50
N ARG A 3 10.27 9.90 16.78
CA ARG A 3 11.11 10.44 17.86
C ARG A 3 10.69 9.96 19.26
N LYS A 4 9.42 9.62 19.46
CA LYS A 4 8.86 9.28 20.79
C LYS A 4 8.72 7.77 21.00
N PHE A 5 8.38 7.03 19.94
CA PHE A 5 8.03 5.61 20.02
C PHE A 5 8.95 4.72 19.18
N GLY A 6 9.96 5.30 18.51
CA GLY A 6 10.87 4.57 17.64
C GLY A 6 10.29 4.25 16.27
N ARG A 7 10.95 3.33 15.56
CA ARG A 7 10.55 2.88 14.22
C ARG A 7 9.17 2.20 14.27
N PRO A 8 8.26 2.47 13.30
CA PRO A 8 7.00 1.75 13.18
C PRO A 8 7.21 0.25 12.96
N ASP A 9 6.34 -0.57 13.53
CA ASP A 9 6.37 -2.03 13.41
C ASP A 9 5.63 -2.51 12.16
N LEU A 10 4.51 -1.87 11.82
CA LEU A 10 3.70 -2.21 10.65
C LEU A 10 3.49 -1.00 9.73
N PHE A 11 3.45 -1.30 8.44
CA PHE A 11 3.02 -0.38 7.39
C PHE A 11 1.85 -1.01 6.65
N VAL A 12 0.69 -0.37 6.74
CA VAL A 12 -0.56 -0.83 6.13
C VAL A 12 -0.95 0.17 5.05
N THR A 13 -1.27 -0.36 3.88
CA THR A 13 -1.83 0.43 2.77
C THR A 13 -3.31 0.11 2.63
N PHE A 14 -4.11 1.15 2.44
CA PHE A 14 -5.54 1.03 2.17
C PHE A 14 -5.86 1.79 0.89
N THR A 15 -6.37 1.09 -0.12
CA THR A 15 -6.69 1.67 -1.42
C THR A 15 -8.20 1.64 -1.64
N CYS A 16 -8.77 2.77 -2.00
CA CYS A 16 -10.16 2.82 -2.46
C CYS A 16 -10.38 1.89 -3.66
N ASN A 17 -11.48 1.15 -3.65
CA ASN A 17 -11.92 0.32 -4.76
C ASN A 17 -13.30 0.77 -5.24
N LEU A 18 -13.39 1.19 -6.50
CA LEU A 18 -14.62 1.68 -7.14
C LEU A 18 -15.71 0.61 -7.27
N THR A 19 -15.33 -0.67 -7.19
CA THR A 19 -16.26 -1.81 -7.29
C THR A 19 -16.90 -2.21 -5.96
N TRP A 20 -16.70 -1.44 -4.88
CA TRP A 20 -17.39 -1.71 -3.62
C TRP A 20 -18.90 -1.58 -3.79
N VAL A 21 -19.63 -2.59 -3.31
CA VAL A 21 -21.09 -2.65 -3.39
C VAL A 21 -21.75 -1.43 -2.71
N ASP A 22 -21.14 -0.90 -1.65
CA ASP A 22 -21.59 0.32 -0.97
C ASP A 22 -21.54 1.56 -1.87
N ILE A 23 -20.65 1.60 -2.87
CA ILE A 23 -20.61 2.65 -3.89
C ILE A 23 -21.68 2.35 -4.94
N LEU A 24 -21.69 1.14 -5.48
CA LEU A 24 -22.57 0.75 -6.58
C LEU A 24 -24.06 0.86 -6.22
N ASN A 25 -24.44 0.55 -4.99
CA ASN A 25 -25.83 0.62 -4.52
C ASN A 25 -26.37 2.06 -4.41
N VAL A 26 -25.49 3.06 -4.36
CA VAL A 26 -25.87 4.48 -4.21
C VAL A 26 -25.91 5.18 -5.56
N LEU A 27 -25.29 4.60 -6.59
CA LEU A 27 -25.28 5.15 -7.94
C LEU A 27 -26.62 4.89 -8.64
N GLU A 28 -27.07 5.88 -9.41
CA GLU A 28 -28.19 5.73 -10.33
C GLU A 28 -27.79 4.90 -11.55
N GLU A 29 -28.74 4.29 -12.27
CA GLU A 29 -28.49 3.30 -13.34
C GLU A 29 -27.52 3.76 -14.46
N GLN A 30 -27.32 5.06 -14.62
CA GLN A 30 -26.48 5.66 -15.66
C GLN A 30 -25.21 6.32 -15.10
N GLN A 31 -25.05 6.41 -13.78
CA GLN A 31 -23.90 7.05 -13.15
C GLN A 31 -22.77 6.05 -12.96
N ARG A 32 -21.54 6.45 -13.28
CA ARG A 32 -20.35 5.65 -12.95
C ARG A 32 -19.69 6.17 -11.67
N PRO A 33 -18.97 5.32 -10.92
CA PRO A 33 -18.24 5.76 -9.73
C PRO A 33 -17.27 6.93 -10.00
N GLU A 34 -16.66 6.95 -11.18
CA GLU A 34 -15.72 8.00 -11.59
C GLU A 34 -16.40 9.36 -11.73
N ASP A 35 -17.70 9.37 -12.04
CA ASP A 35 -18.48 10.60 -12.21
C ASP A 35 -19.00 11.15 -10.85
N ARG A 36 -18.88 10.37 -9.76
CA ARG A 36 -19.37 10.70 -8.41
C ARG A 36 -18.29 10.59 -7.33
N PRO A 37 -17.24 11.43 -7.39
CA PRO A 37 -16.14 11.38 -6.42
C PRO A 37 -16.59 11.67 -4.98
N ASP A 38 -17.71 12.36 -4.78
CA ASP A 38 -18.31 12.63 -3.47
C ASP A 38 -18.75 11.35 -2.76
N ILE A 39 -19.38 10.41 -3.48
CA ILE A 39 -19.80 9.10 -2.97
C ILE A 39 -18.56 8.26 -2.69
N VAL A 40 -17.62 8.19 -3.64
CA VAL A 40 -16.39 7.40 -3.54
C VAL A 40 -15.56 7.80 -2.32
N VAL A 41 -15.34 9.10 -2.10
CA VAL A 41 -14.57 9.60 -0.96
C VAL A 41 -15.30 9.31 0.36
N ARG A 42 -16.63 9.45 0.41
CA ARG A 42 -17.43 9.17 1.61
C ARG A 42 -17.33 7.70 2.01
N VAL A 43 -17.58 6.78 1.07
CA VAL A 43 -17.49 5.34 1.33
C VAL A 43 -16.06 4.95 1.71
N SER A 44 -15.05 5.49 1.03
CA SER A 44 -13.64 5.24 1.36
C SER A 44 -13.28 5.65 2.77
N LYS A 45 -13.76 6.82 3.23
CA LYS A 45 -13.54 7.28 4.60
C LYS A 45 -14.24 6.38 5.62
N MET A 46 -15.46 5.93 5.33
CA MET A 46 -16.19 5.01 6.20
C MET A 46 -15.44 3.68 6.35
N LYS A 47 -15.03 3.06 5.24
CA LYS A 47 -14.24 1.82 5.22
C LYS A 47 -12.88 1.97 5.92
N LEU A 48 -12.19 3.10 5.71
CA LEU A 48 -10.93 3.39 6.40
C LEU A 48 -11.14 3.52 7.91
N THR A 49 -12.22 4.15 8.34
CA THR A 49 -12.55 4.31 9.77
C THR A 49 -12.86 2.95 10.41
N GLU A 50 -13.61 2.10 9.73
CA GLU A 50 -13.89 0.73 10.16
C GLU A 50 -12.60 -0.09 10.29
N LEU A 51 -11.71 -0.01 9.30
CA LEU A 51 -10.39 -0.66 9.35
C LEU A 51 -9.55 -0.17 10.53
N LEU A 52 -9.51 1.14 10.79
CA LEU A 52 -8.80 1.71 11.93
C LEU A 52 -9.39 1.22 13.25
N ASP A 53 -10.71 1.11 13.35
CA ASP A 53 -11.40 0.58 14.53
C ASP A 53 -11.05 -0.89 14.77
N ASP A 54 -11.00 -1.72 13.72
CA ASP A 54 -10.57 -3.12 13.84
C ASP A 54 -9.11 -3.21 14.31
N ILE A 55 -8.22 -2.42 13.71
CA ILE A 55 -6.79 -2.41 14.05
C ILE A 55 -6.56 -1.94 15.49
N ILE A 56 -7.18 -0.81 15.88
CA ILE A 56 -6.85 -0.09 17.12
C ILE A 56 -7.73 -0.53 18.27
N LYS A 57 -9.05 -0.61 18.07
CA LYS A 57 -10.00 -0.91 19.16
C LYS A 57 -10.16 -2.41 19.36
N ARG A 58 -10.23 -3.17 18.26
CA ARG A 58 -10.37 -4.63 18.32
C ARG A 58 -9.03 -5.36 18.38
N ASN A 59 -7.92 -4.62 18.36
CA ASN A 59 -6.56 -5.14 18.47
C ASN A 59 -6.27 -6.24 17.42
N LEU A 60 -6.70 -6.03 16.16
CA LEU A 60 -6.56 -7.03 15.09
C LEU A 60 -5.12 -7.54 14.94
N PHE A 61 -4.13 -6.65 15.05
CA PHE A 61 -2.69 -6.98 15.00
C PHE A 61 -2.03 -6.94 16.38
N GLY A 62 -2.81 -7.04 17.44
CA GLY A 62 -2.39 -6.79 18.82
C GLY A 62 -2.51 -5.33 19.24
N ARG A 63 -1.99 -5.00 20.42
CA ARG A 63 -2.17 -3.69 21.05
C ARG A 63 -1.34 -2.62 20.35
N VAL A 64 -1.99 -1.58 19.83
CA VAL A 64 -1.34 -0.43 19.20
C VAL A 64 -1.05 0.65 20.25
N ILE A 65 0.21 1.09 20.36
CA ILE A 65 0.61 2.20 21.25
C ILE A 65 0.45 3.54 20.55
N SER A 66 0.82 3.60 19.27
CA SER A 66 0.79 4.82 18.47
C SER A 66 0.54 4.47 17.02
N TYR A 67 -0.19 5.32 16.31
CA TYR A 67 -0.35 5.22 14.87
C TYR A 67 -0.36 6.61 14.24
N VAL A 68 -0.01 6.67 12.97
CA VAL A 68 -0.20 7.86 12.12
C VAL A 68 -0.60 7.36 10.74
N TYR A 69 -1.47 8.10 10.06
CA TYR A 69 -1.75 7.82 8.68
C TYR A 69 -1.84 9.10 7.86
N VAL A 70 -1.52 8.97 6.58
CA VAL A 70 -1.66 10.02 5.58
C VAL A 70 -2.56 9.48 4.48
N ILE A 71 -3.42 10.33 3.93
CA ILE A 71 -4.23 10.00 2.76
C ILE A 71 -3.64 10.77 1.58
N GLU A 72 -3.26 10.03 0.55
CA GLU A 72 -2.82 10.53 -0.74
C GLU A 72 -3.86 10.19 -1.80
N PHE A 73 -3.88 10.94 -2.88
CA PHE A 73 -4.76 10.67 -4.01
C PHE A 73 -3.92 10.04 -5.13
N GLN A 74 -4.24 8.78 -5.48
CA GLN A 74 -3.57 8.11 -6.59
C GLN A 74 -3.94 8.75 -7.94
N LYS A 75 -3.30 8.31 -9.03
CA LYS A 75 -3.41 8.90 -10.39
C LYS A 75 -4.84 9.09 -10.94
N ILE A 76 -5.85 8.44 -10.34
CA ILE A 76 -7.27 8.53 -10.72
C ILE A 76 -8.08 9.38 -9.70
N GLY A 77 -7.41 10.08 -8.78
CA GLY A 77 -8.07 10.82 -7.70
C GLY A 77 -8.66 9.91 -6.61
N LEU A 78 -8.25 8.64 -6.56
CA LEU A 78 -8.74 7.69 -5.56
C LEU A 78 -8.00 7.86 -4.23
N PRO A 79 -8.71 7.91 -3.09
CA PRO A 79 -8.08 7.94 -1.77
C PRO A 79 -7.23 6.68 -1.54
N HIS A 80 -5.99 6.90 -1.12
CA HIS A 80 -5.05 5.86 -0.72
C HIS A 80 -4.43 6.26 0.60
N ALA A 81 -4.62 5.44 1.64
CA ALA A 81 -4.07 5.71 2.95
C ALA A 81 -2.80 4.88 3.18
N HIS A 82 -1.79 5.57 3.69
CA HIS A 82 -0.57 4.99 4.23
C HIS A 82 -0.64 5.09 5.76
N ILE A 83 -0.70 3.94 6.42
CA ILE A 83 -0.88 3.84 7.87
C ILE A 83 0.37 3.21 8.47
N LEU A 84 0.98 3.89 9.44
CA LEU A 84 2.11 3.40 10.21
C LEU A 84 1.65 3.10 11.63
N LEU A 85 1.94 1.90 12.12
CA LEU A 85 1.57 1.43 13.45
C LEU A 85 2.81 1.12 14.28
N THR A 86 2.78 1.49 15.56
CA THR A 86 3.73 1.04 16.58
C THR A 86 2.99 0.17 17.58
N LEU A 87 3.42 -1.08 17.70
CA LEU A 87 2.80 -2.10 18.55
C LEU A 87 3.42 -2.12 19.95
N ASP A 88 2.65 -2.59 20.91
CA ASP A 88 3.16 -2.88 22.24
C ASP A 88 4.22 -3.98 22.22
N THR A 89 5.13 -3.92 23.20
CA THR A 89 6.29 -4.81 23.32
C THR A 89 5.91 -6.31 23.29
N TYR A 90 4.77 -6.65 23.89
CA TYR A 90 4.21 -8.01 23.91
C TYR A 90 3.44 -8.37 22.63
N SER A 91 3.01 -7.38 21.85
CA SER A 91 2.29 -7.57 20.58
C SER A 91 3.18 -7.53 19.35
N LYS A 92 4.50 -7.33 19.51
CA LYS A 92 5.43 -7.34 18.37
C LYS A 92 5.48 -8.72 17.71
N ILE A 93 5.32 -8.72 16.40
CA ILE A 93 5.48 -9.89 15.52
C ILE A 93 6.96 -10.27 15.47
N ARG A 94 7.30 -11.46 15.97
CA ARG A 94 8.70 -11.94 16.02
C ARG A 94 8.87 -13.32 15.40
N THR A 95 7.82 -14.12 15.42
CA THR A 95 7.84 -15.52 14.97
C THR A 95 7.03 -15.70 13.69
N LYS A 96 7.23 -16.85 13.04
CA LYS A 96 6.42 -17.26 11.88
C LYS A 96 4.94 -17.36 12.26
N ASP A 97 4.63 -17.94 13.41
CA ASP A 97 3.26 -18.12 13.88
C ASP A 97 2.54 -16.78 14.12
N ASP A 98 3.29 -15.74 14.53
CA ASP A 98 2.73 -14.39 14.67
C ASP A 98 2.39 -13.79 13.30
N ILE A 99 3.21 -14.05 12.28
CA ILE A 99 2.96 -13.62 10.90
C ILE A 99 1.70 -14.32 10.37
N ASP A 100 1.60 -15.63 10.57
CA ASP A 100 0.47 -16.44 10.09
C ASP A 100 -0.85 -15.98 10.74
N LYS A 101 -0.83 -15.56 12.01
CA LYS A 101 -1.99 -14.95 12.70
C LYS A 101 -2.39 -13.59 12.14
N CYS A 102 -1.44 -12.83 11.58
CA CYS A 102 -1.69 -11.52 10.99
C CYS A 102 -2.14 -11.59 9.52
N MET A 103 -2.04 -12.76 8.88
CA MET A 103 -2.51 -12.94 7.51
C MET A 103 -4.03 -12.98 7.47
N ILE A 104 -4.64 -11.85 7.09
CA ILE A 104 -6.09 -11.74 6.86
C ILE A 104 -6.51 -12.65 5.68
N HIS A 105 -5.61 -12.80 4.71
CA HIS A 105 -5.78 -13.71 3.59
C HIS A 105 -5.06 -15.04 3.90
N GLY A 106 -5.83 -16.07 4.26
CA GLY A 106 -5.30 -17.42 4.48
C GLY A 106 -4.78 -18.07 3.19
N PRO A 107 -4.28 -19.32 3.26
CA PRO A 107 -3.95 -20.08 2.05
C PRO A 107 -5.19 -20.15 1.15
N CYS A 108 -4.98 -20.04 -0.17
CA CYS A 108 -5.99 -20.22 -1.21
C CYS A 108 -5.40 -21.00 -2.39
N GLY A 109 -6.19 -21.23 -3.44
CA GLY A 109 -5.75 -22.02 -4.58
C GLY A 109 -5.85 -23.51 -4.25
N THR A 110 -4.81 -24.28 -4.58
CA THR A 110 -4.75 -25.72 -4.30
C THR A 110 -4.78 -26.03 -2.81
N LEU A 111 -4.24 -25.15 -1.97
CA LEU A 111 -4.18 -25.33 -0.51
C LEU A 111 -5.53 -25.09 0.17
N ASN A 112 -6.41 -24.28 -0.42
CA ASN A 112 -7.76 -24.06 0.09
C ASN A 112 -8.69 -23.56 -1.03
N PRO A 113 -9.31 -24.49 -1.77
CA PRO A 113 -10.20 -24.17 -2.90
C PRO A 113 -11.47 -23.43 -2.49
N ASN A 114 -11.85 -23.48 -1.22
CA ASN A 114 -13.08 -22.87 -0.69
C ASN A 114 -12.88 -21.43 -0.19
N SER A 115 -11.69 -20.86 -0.37
CA SER A 115 -11.42 -19.49 0.07
C SER A 115 -12.33 -18.50 -0.68
N PRO A 116 -12.84 -17.43 -0.04
CA PRO A 116 -13.75 -16.45 -0.67
C PRO A 116 -13.19 -15.78 -1.94
N CYS A 117 -11.87 -15.78 -2.11
CA CYS A 117 -11.18 -15.26 -3.28
C CYS A 117 -11.19 -16.20 -4.50
N MET A 118 -11.59 -17.47 -4.34
CA MET A 118 -11.60 -18.47 -5.41
C MET A 118 -12.86 -18.34 -6.27
N ARG A 119 -12.69 -18.25 -7.59
CA ARG A 119 -13.78 -18.40 -8.58
C ARG A 119 -13.31 -19.31 -9.70
N GLU A 120 -14.16 -20.23 -10.12
CA GLU A 120 -13.87 -21.14 -11.25
C GLU A 120 -12.53 -21.90 -11.09
N GLY A 121 -12.18 -22.24 -9.84
CA GLY A 121 -10.92 -22.95 -9.53
C GLY A 121 -9.66 -22.09 -9.51
N VAL A 122 -9.76 -20.78 -9.78
CA VAL A 122 -8.63 -19.83 -9.77
C VAL A 122 -8.84 -18.75 -8.72
N CYS A 123 -7.76 -18.33 -8.05
CA CYS A 123 -7.83 -17.18 -7.16
C CYS A 123 -8.00 -15.90 -7.99
N THR A 124 -9.06 -15.14 -7.74
CA THR A 124 -9.30 -13.82 -8.35
C THR A 124 -8.20 -12.80 -8.07
N LYS A 125 -7.34 -13.07 -7.08
CA LYS A 125 -6.16 -12.27 -6.72
C LYS A 125 -4.85 -12.88 -7.23
N GLN A 126 -4.92 -13.89 -8.10
CA GLN A 126 -3.79 -14.56 -8.75
C GLN A 126 -2.81 -15.23 -7.76
N TYR A 127 -3.31 -15.64 -6.60
CA TYR A 127 -2.53 -16.40 -5.63
C TYR A 127 -2.75 -17.93 -5.75
N PRO A 128 -1.71 -18.75 -5.51
CA PRO A 128 -0.32 -18.34 -5.36
C PRO A 128 0.27 -17.88 -6.70
N GLU A 129 1.02 -16.77 -6.68
CA GLU A 129 1.72 -16.24 -7.86
C GLU A 129 2.69 -17.30 -8.43
N GLU A 130 2.74 -17.38 -9.75
CA GLU A 130 3.61 -18.34 -10.44
C GLU A 130 5.09 -18.08 -10.14
N PHE A 131 5.84 -19.18 -9.99
CA PHE A 131 7.29 -19.09 -9.89
C PHE A 131 7.88 -18.62 -11.22
N ARG A 132 8.83 -17.68 -11.15
CA ARG A 132 9.50 -17.11 -12.32
C ARG A 132 11.01 -17.10 -12.12
N GLU A 133 11.74 -17.61 -13.10
CA GLU A 133 13.20 -17.69 -13.03
C GLU A 133 13.91 -16.36 -13.23
N LYS A 134 13.26 -15.33 -13.77
CA LYS A 134 13.83 -13.99 -13.96
C LYS A 134 12.73 -12.92 -13.95
N THR A 135 13.08 -11.69 -13.61
CA THR A 135 12.15 -10.56 -13.66
C THR A 135 11.92 -10.15 -15.11
N GLU A 136 10.67 -10.10 -15.53
CA GLU A 136 10.28 -9.78 -16.91
C GLU A 136 9.20 -8.70 -16.91
N GLU A 137 9.17 -7.83 -17.90
CA GLU A 137 8.09 -6.86 -18.07
C GLU A 137 6.88 -7.55 -18.70
N ASN A 138 5.69 -7.35 -18.11
CA ASN A 138 4.47 -7.87 -18.72
C ASN A 138 3.98 -6.94 -19.83
N ILE A 139 2.99 -7.44 -20.57
CA ILE A 139 2.32 -6.71 -21.68
C ILE A 139 1.64 -5.40 -21.21
N ILE A 140 1.47 -5.23 -19.89
CA ILE A 140 0.82 -4.10 -19.21
C ILE A 140 1.88 -3.17 -18.55
N GLY A 141 3.18 -3.39 -18.80
CA GLY A 141 4.27 -2.55 -18.29
C GLY A 141 4.57 -2.69 -16.79
N TYR A 142 4.01 -3.70 -16.12
CA TYR A 142 4.37 -4.03 -14.74
C TYR A 142 5.45 -5.13 -14.70
N PRO A 143 6.48 -4.99 -13.84
CA PRO A 143 7.50 -6.01 -13.68
C PRO A 143 6.92 -7.25 -12.97
N MET A 144 7.00 -8.40 -13.64
CA MET A 144 6.74 -9.72 -13.07
C MET A 144 8.03 -10.19 -12.42
N TYR A 145 8.12 -10.03 -11.10
CA TYR A 145 9.34 -10.31 -10.35
C TYR A 145 9.70 -11.80 -10.33
N GLN A 146 11.00 -12.07 -10.42
CA GLN A 146 11.57 -13.41 -10.20
C GLN A 146 11.12 -13.99 -8.84
N ARG A 147 10.61 -15.23 -8.86
CA ARG A 147 10.28 -16.05 -7.69
C ARG A 147 10.87 -17.45 -7.87
N LYS A 148 11.98 -17.74 -7.18
CA LYS A 148 12.63 -19.07 -7.19
C LYS A 148 12.08 -19.96 -6.08
N CYS A 149 11.95 -21.26 -6.34
CA CYS A 149 11.72 -22.27 -5.30
C CYS A 149 13.07 -22.63 -4.67
N THR A 150 13.28 -22.35 -3.38
CA THR A 150 14.36 -22.95 -2.57
C THR A 150 14.11 -22.68 -1.08
N GLU A 151 14.26 -23.71 -0.26
CA GLU A 151 14.26 -23.58 1.19
C GLU A 151 15.46 -22.74 1.67
N SER A 152 15.20 -21.94 2.71
CA SER A 152 16.10 -21.09 3.54
C SER A 152 16.05 -19.56 3.30
N VAL A 153 16.05 -18.83 4.43
CA VAL A 153 15.54 -17.45 4.64
C VAL A 153 16.68 -16.40 4.78
N ARG A 154 16.38 -15.13 4.40
CA ARG A 154 16.84 -13.77 4.90
C ARG A 154 17.44 -12.84 3.81
N VAL A 155 17.36 -11.48 3.73
CA VAL A 155 16.68 -10.30 4.36
C VAL A 155 16.93 -9.04 3.46
N ASP A 156 16.04 -8.01 3.52
CA ASP A 156 16.12 -6.52 3.26
C ASP A 156 16.13 -5.83 1.85
N GLY A 157 15.11 -4.98 1.60
CA GLY A 157 15.21 -3.49 1.58
C GLY A 157 15.47 -2.65 0.29
N ARG A 158 14.40 -1.96 -0.21
CA ARG A 158 14.27 -0.60 -0.83
C ARG A 158 13.89 -0.48 -2.33
N TYR A 159 12.92 0.39 -2.68
CA TYR A 159 13.03 1.58 -3.58
C TYR A 159 11.71 2.41 -3.65
N VAL A 160 11.85 3.73 -3.91
CA VAL A 160 10.84 4.82 -4.01
C VAL A 160 10.84 5.40 -5.45
N SER A 161 9.78 6.08 -5.92
CA SER A 161 9.63 6.62 -7.30
C SER A 161 9.55 8.16 -7.43
N ALA A 162 9.69 8.65 -8.67
CA ALA A 162 10.01 10.02 -9.12
C ALA A 162 9.09 11.23 -8.73
N PRO A 163 7.80 11.11 -8.37
CA PRO A 163 6.95 12.29 -8.06
C PRO A 163 7.42 13.13 -6.86
N GLU A 164 8.17 12.52 -5.93
CA GLU A 164 8.80 13.15 -4.77
C GLU A 164 9.74 14.32 -5.16
N THR A 165 10.28 14.29 -6.38
CA THR A 165 11.21 15.32 -6.87
C THR A 165 10.50 16.62 -7.24
N MET A 166 9.26 16.55 -7.74
CA MET A 166 8.51 17.72 -8.20
C MET A 166 7.92 18.52 -7.03
N TRP A 167 7.54 17.85 -5.94
CA TRP A 167 7.06 18.51 -4.73
C TRP A 167 8.16 19.35 -4.03
N ARG A 168 9.42 18.90 -4.07
CA ARG A 168 10.57 19.60 -3.46
C ARG A 168 11.03 20.86 -4.22
N LEU A 169 10.64 21.05 -5.49
CA LEU A 169 11.09 22.18 -6.30
C LEU A 169 10.33 23.48 -6.02
N ASN A 170 9.09 23.39 -5.52
CA ASN A 170 8.20 24.54 -5.38
C ASN A 170 8.12 25.16 -3.98
N GLU A 171 8.83 24.64 -2.97
CA GLU A 171 8.63 25.08 -1.57
C GLU A 171 9.79 25.83 -0.88
N PHE A 172 10.95 26.11 -1.53
CA PHE A 172 12.07 26.77 -0.80
C PHE A 172 12.79 27.94 -1.51
N ASN A 173 13.02 29.00 -0.72
CA ASN A 173 13.75 30.22 -1.08
C ASN A 173 15.26 29.95 -1.30
N LEU A 174 15.91 30.73 -2.18
CA LEU A 174 17.21 30.38 -2.77
C LEU A 174 18.37 30.26 -1.77
N SER A 175 18.29 30.90 -0.61
CA SER A 175 19.35 30.98 0.39
C SER A 175 19.59 29.69 1.17
N GLU A 176 18.65 28.74 1.18
CA GLU A 176 18.76 27.48 1.93
C GLU A 176 19.16 26.28 1.05
N LYS A 177 19.68 26.54 -0.16
CA LYS A 177 20.02 25.48 -1.11
C LYS A 177 21.44 24.96 -0.91
N SER A 178 21.55 23.67 -0.61
CA SER A 178 22.83 22.94 -0.65
C SER A 178 23.42 22.91 -2.06
N HIS A 179 24.75 22.89 -2.15
CA HIS A 179 25.53 22.80 -3.39
C HIS A 179 25.10 21.62 -4.27
N THR A 180 24.65 20.51 -3.69
CA THR A 180 24.13 19.33 -4.41
C THR A 180 22.82 19.62 -5.17
N VAL A 181 21.99 20.54 -4.67
CA VAL A 181 20.73 20.95 -5.29
C VAL A 181 20.99 21.91 -6.45
N MET A 182 21.99 22.79 -6.32
CA MET A 182 22.42 23.68 -7.41
C MET A 182 23.00 22.88 -8.59
N ASP A 183 23.70 21.79 -8.30
CA ASP A 183 24.31 20.93 -9.32
C ASP A 183 23.27 20.14 -10.15
N LYS A 184 22.18 19.69 -9.52
CA LYS A 184 21.02 19.12 -10.24
C LYS A 184 20.34 20.15 -11.15
N LYS A 185 20.27 21.42 -10.73
CA LYS A 185 19.72 22.51 -11.55
C LYS A 185 20.59 22.80 -12.78
N ARG A 186 21.92 22.73 -12.63
CA ARG A 186 22.89 22.92 -13.73
C ARG A 186 22.82 21.79 -14.78
N LYS A 187 22.63 20.54 -14.32
CA LYS A 187 22.43 19.37 -15.20
C LYS A 187 21.09 19.40 -15.94
N LEU A 188 20.02 19.90 -15.32
CA LEU A 188 18.72 20.04 -15.98
C LEU A 188 18.71 21.16 -17.03
N LEU A 189 19.41 22.28 -16.80
CA LEU A 189 19.49 23.38 -17.76
C LEU A 189 20.39 23.10 -18.96
N GLN A 190 21.40 22.24 -18.83
CA GLN A 190 22.24 21.79 -19.96
C GLN A 190 21.57 20.74 -20.86
N GLY A 191 20.39 20.23 -20.48
CA GLY A 191 19.60 19.31 -21.30
C GLY A 191 18.41 19.95 -22.02
N LEU A 192 18.31 21.29 -22.02
CA LEU A 192 17.21 22.04 -22.63
C LEU A 192 17.68 23.20 -23.54
N LEU A 193 18.90 23.12 -24.08
CA LEU A 193 19.34 23.86 -25.27
C LEU A 193 20.00 22.89 -26.24
#